data_AF-A0A929DKY4-F1
#
_entry.id   AF-A0A929DKY4-F1
#
_cell.length_a   1.000
_cell.length_b   1.000
_cell.length_c   1.000
_cell.angle_alpha   90.00
_cell.angle_beta   90.00
_cell.angle_gamma   90.00
#
_symmetry.space_group_name_H-M   'P 1'
#
loop_
_entity.id
_entity.type
_entity.pdbx_description
1 polymer ?
#
loop_
_entity_poly.entity_id
_entity_poly.type
_entity_poly.pdbx_seq_one_letter_code
_entity_poly.pdbx_strand_id
1 'polypeptide(L)'
;MNNNDLNDKILKLKSIFNLDLLFILFIFILSFYIRAVLPHEAVFRGGIVGFAADDAVYHMRLVENLVKNFPHKIWFDVFTLYPSGQILHFGPLWTYMIAISSLILGFGTPSIELTRSVGAYFPAIFGALLVFPIYFIGKEVFDRRVGLLSAFIIAVIPGQIMSRSVMGFTDHHIGEVFFSSLYLMFFILAIKSIKGKDISLKDIQNKDWDKVKKPIIISILAGISFSLYMLQWSSGLFYGGIVAIFLVLQFIVDHMRGKSIDGLCLVSTVSFFAALPLILLFFNPSNSFASDKYSYLHILITIGSAIFFL
;
A
#
# COMPACT_ATOMS: atom_id res chain seq x y z
N MET A 1 48.49 -14.06 11.29
CA MET A 1 47.20 -13.38 11.50
C MET A 1 46.35 -14.28 12.38
N ASN A 2 46.01 -13.84 13.60
CA ASN A 2 45.24 -14.65 14.55
C ASN A 2 43.77 -14.76 14.11
N ASN A 3 43.17 -15.95 14.24
CA ASN A 3 41.75 -16.20 13.91
C ASN A 3 40.78 -15.25 14.63
N ASN A 4 41.15 -14.76 15.82
CA ASN A 4 40.34 -13.80 16.58
C ASN A 4 40.24 -12.43 15.88
N ASP A 5 41.30 -12.01 15.20
CA ASP A 5 41.40 -10.72 14.53
C ASP A 5 40.58 -10.69 13.22
N LEU A 6 40.42 -11.87 12.59
CA LEU A 6 39.52 -12.06 11.45
C LEU A 6 38.05 -12.06 11.89
N ASN A 7 37.72 -12.74 12.98
CA ASN A 7 36.36 -12.79 13.53
C ASN A 7 35.89 -11.41 14.02
N ASP A 8 36.75 -10.63 14.65
CA ASP A 8 36.42 -9.26 15.07
C ASP A 8 36.22 -8.33 13.87
N LYS A 9 37.01 -8.48 12.80
CA LYS A 9 36.78 -7.77 11.53
C LYS A 9 35.47 -8.19 10.86
N ILE A 10 35.11 -9.46 10.88
CA ILE A 10 33.83 -9.97 10.35
C ILE A 10 32.65 -9.44 11.18
N LEU A 11 32.76 -9.39 12.51
CA LEU A 11 31.75 -8.82 13.39
C LEU A 11 31.61 -7.30 13.20
N LYS A 12 32.72 -6.58 13.02
CA LYS A 12 32.72 -5.16 12.62
C LYS A 12 32.09 -4.96 11.24
N LEU A 13 32.40 -5.80 10.25
CA LEU A 13 31.78 -5.72 8.93
C LEU A 13 30.27 -6.01 8.96
N LYS A 14 29.83 -7.00 9.76
CA LYS A 14 28.39 -7.24 10.04
C LYS A 14 27.72 -6.07 10.77
N SER A 15 28.49 -5.31 11.56
CA SER A 15 28.04 -4.11 12.27
C SER A 15 28.03 -2.86 11.37
N ILE A 16 28.90 -2.79 10.36
CA ILE A 16 29.05 -1.64 9.45
C ILE A 16 28.11 -1.78 8.25
N PHE A 17 27.90 -3.00 7.74
CA PHE A 17 26.91 -3.30 6.71
C PHE A 17 25.84 -4.21 7.28
N ASN A 18 24.63 -3.68 7.43
CA ASN A 18 23.46 -4.50 7.70
C ASN A 18 23.22 -5.40 6.48
N LEU A 19 23.77 -6.62 6.50
CA LEU A 19 23.71 -7.56 5.38
C LEU A 19 22.27 -7.77 4.86
N ASP A 20 21.27 -7.67 5.73
CA ASP A 20 19.86 -7.73 5.30
C ASP A 20 19.47 -6.58 4.40
N LEU A 21 19.89 -5.38 4.74
CA LEU A 21 19.64 -4.20 3.92
C LEU A 21 20.27 -4.38 2.54
N LEU A 22 21.49 -4.93 2.47
CA LEU A 22 22.15 -5.21 1.20
C LEU A 22 21.40 -6.26 0.37
N PHE A 23 20.97 -7.37 0.99
CA PHE A 23 20.18 -8.39 0.30
C PHE A 23 18.83 -7.85 -0.18
N ILE A 24 18.11 -7.10 0.65
CA ILE A 24 16.82 -6.51 0.26
C ILE A 24 17.02 -5.51 -0.86
N LEU A 25 18.07 -4.68 -0.80
CA LEU A 25 18.40 -3.74 -1.86
C LEU A 25 18.73 -4.46 -3.17
N PHE A 26 19.49 -5.55 -3.10
CA PHE A 26 19.76 -6.40 -4.26
C PHE A 26 18.46 -6.99 -4.84
N ILE A 27 17.57 -7.53 -4.01
CA ILE A 27 16.27 -8.08 -4.44
C ILE A 27 15.39 -6.98 -5.05
N PHE A 28 15.39 -5.79 -4.48
CA PHE A 28 14.69 -4.62 -5.02
C PHE A 28 15.23 -4.23 -6.41
N ILE A 29 16.55 -4.13 -6.56
CA ILE A 29 17.19 -3.83 -7.85
C ILE A 29 16.88 -4.91 -8.88
N LEU A 30 16.94 -6.19 -8.51
CA LEU A 30 16.56 -7.30 -9.38
C LEU A 30 15.09 -7.20 -9.81
N SER A 31 14.18 -6.95 -8.86
CA SER A 31 12.75 -6.77 -9.11
C SER A 31 12.47 -5.63 -10.09
N PHE A 32 13.17 -4.50 -9.90
CA PHE A 32 13.09 -3.33 -10.78
C PHE A 32 13.68 -3.64 -12.16
N TYR A 33 14.83 -4.31 -12.23
CA TYR A 33 15.46 -4.68 -13.50
C TYR A 33 14.53 -5.54 -14.37
N ILE A 34 13.90 -6.55 -13.78
CA ILE A 34 12.96 -7.44 -14.48
C ILE A 34 11.74 -6.66 -15.00
N ARG A 35 11.20 -5.74 -14.20
CA ARG A 35 9.95 -5.03 -14.51
C ARG A 35 10.12 -3.77 -15.35
N ALA A 36 11.27 -3.11 -15.28
CA ALA A 36 11.50 -1.82 -15.93
C ALA A 36 12.55 -1.89 -17.05
N VAL A 37 13.63 -2.65 -16.86
CA VAL A 37 14.75 -2.63 -17.80
C VAL A 37 14.54 -3.63 -18.94
N LEU A 38 14.15 -4.87 -18.63
CA LEU A 38 13.90 -5.89 -19.66
C LEU A 38 12.81 -5.48 -20.68
N PRO A 39 11.65 -4.93 -20.29
CA PRO A 39 10.62 -4.53 -21.24
C PRO A 39 10.83 -3.13 -21.85
N HIS A 40 11.92 -2.42 -21.54
CA HIS A 40 12.11 -1.02 -21.91
C HIS A 40 11.92 -0.77 -23.42
N GLU A 41 12.65 -1.49 -24.26
CA GLU A 41 12.57 -1.36 -25.73
C GLU A 41 11.19 -1.77 -26.27
N ALA A 42 10.47 -2.64 -25.56
CA ALA A 42 9.12 -3.02 -25.95
C ALA A 42 8.10 -1.91 -25.64
N VAL A 43 8.34 -1.08 -24.62
CA VAL A 43 7.46 0.00 -24.19
C VAL A 43 7.81 1.33 -24.87
N PHE A 44 9.09 1.66 -24.99
CA PHE A 44 9.55 2.90 -25.60
C PHE A 44 9.97 2.62 -27.06
N ARG A 45 9.07 2.89 -28.02
CA ARG A 45 9.30 2.62 -29.45
C ARG A 45 9.20 3.89 -30.28
N GLY A 46 10.29 4.28 -30.93
CA GLY A 46 10.28 5.38 -31.91
C GLY A 46 9.77 6.72 -31.35
N GLY A 47 10.05 7.01 -30.08
CA GLY A 47 9.59 8.23 -29.40
C GLY A 47 8.17 8.16 -28.83
N ILE A 48 7.49 7.01 -28.94
CA ILE A 48 6.14 6.79 -28.39
C ILE A 48 6.23 5.81 -27.22
N VAL A 49 5.49 6.12 -26.14
CA VAL A 49 5.31 5.24 -24.99
C VAL A 49 4.09 4.35 -25.23
N GLY A 50 4.30 3.04 -25.30
CA GLY A 50 3.26 2.04 -25.44
C GLY A 50 2.69 1.61 -24.09
N PHE A 51 1.37 1.70 -23.94
CA PHE A 51 0.66 1.18 -22.77
C PHE A 51 0.01 -0.16 -23.13
N ALA A 52 0.17 -1.14 -22.23
CA ALA A 52 -0.32 -2.49 -22.42
C ALA A 52 -1.73 -2.64 -21.83
N ALA A 53 -2.62 -3.33 -22.57
CA ALA A 53 -4.02 -3.56 -22.22
C ALA A 53 -4.91 -2.30 -22.20
N ASP A 54 -6.22 -2.53 -22.21
CA ASP A 54 -7.23 -1.48 -22.36
C ASP A 54 -7.27 -0.53 -21.16
N ASP A 55 -7.18 -1.07 -19.93
CA ASP A 55 -7.25 -0.28 -18.69
C ASP A 55 -6.07 0.68 -18.55
N ALA A 56 -4.85 0.28 -18.96
CA ALA A 56 -3.68 1.15 -18.84
C ALA A 56 -3.77 2.39 -19.74
N VAL A 57 -4.31 2.22 -20.95
CA VAL A 57 -4.56 3.35 -21.86
C VAL A 57 -5.60 4.28 -21.23
N TYR A 58 -6.63 3.74 -20.61
CA TYR A 58 -7.67 4.53 -19.97
C TYR A 58 -7.19 5.27 -18.72
N HIS A 59 -6.36 4.65 -17.88
CA HIS A 59 -5.69 5.33 -16.77
C HIS A 59 -4.84 6.49 -17.25
N MET A 60 -4.08 6.31 -18.34
CA MET A 60 -3.29 7.41 -18.91
C MET A 60 -4.16 8.54 -19.46
N ARG A 61 -5.30 8.24 -20.09
CA ARG A 61 -6.29 9.27 -20.45
C ARG A 61 -6.76 10.06 -19.23
N LEU A 62 -7.02 9.41 -18.09
CA LEU A 62 -7.39 10.08 -16.84
C LEU A 62 -6.25 10.92 -16.26
N VAL A 63 -5.01 10.43 -16.30
CA VAL A 63 -3.82 11.17 -15.85
C VAL A 63 -3.60 12.41 -16.70
N GLU A 64 -3.63 12.29 -18.03
CA GLU A 64 -3.45 13.40 -18.96
C GLU A 64 -4.53 14.48 -18.77
N ASN A 65 -5.77 14.06 -18.50
CA ASN A 65 -6.85 14.98 -18.15
C ASN A 65 -6.60 15.66 -16.79
N LEU A 66 -6.19 14.92 -15.77
CA LEU A 66 -5.94 15.45 -14.43
C LEU A 66 -4.75 16.42 -14.40
N VAL A 67 -3.66 16.12 -15.11
CA VAL A 67 -2.49 17.02 -15.19
C VAL A 67 -2.89 18.39 -15.74
N LYS A 68 -3.75 18.44 -16.76
CA LYS A 68 -4.25 19.70 -17.35
C LYS A 68 -5.24 20.45 -16.48
N ASN A 69 -5.98 19.75 -15.61
CA ASN A 69 -7.08 20.31 -14.81
C ASN A 69 -6.81 20.19 -13.31
N PHE A 70 -5.54 20.04 -12.90
CA PHE A 70 -5.17 19.77 -11.53
C PHE A 70 -5.68 20.88 -10.60
N PRO A 71 -6.31 20.56 -9.45
CA PRO A 71 -6.41 19.25 -8.79
C PRO A 71 -7.70 18.46 -9.08
N HIS A 72 -8.47 18.77 -10.12
CA HIS A 72 -9.83 18.23 -10.32
C HIS A 72 -9.86 17.03 -11.28
N LYS A 73 -9.98 15.81 -10.73
CA LYS A 73 -10.21 14.57 -11.50
C LYS A 73 -11.67 14.50 -11.96
N ILE A 74 -11.90 14.12 -13.21
CA ILE A 74 -13.26 13.81 -13.70
C ILE A 74 -13.83 12.54 -13.04
N TRP A 75 -15.15 12.50 -12.88
CA TRP A 75 -15.91 11.34 -12.36
C TRP A 75 -16.95 10.81 -13.34
N PHE A 76 -17.10 11.50 -14.47
CA PHE A 76 -17.94 11.10 -15.58
C PHE A 76 -17.17 11.38 -16.87
N ASP A 77 -17.20 10.43 -17.81
CA ASP A 77 -16.50 10.53 -19.07
C ASP A 77 -17.47 10.42 -20.25
N VAL A 78 -17.63 11.55 -20.96
CA VAL A 78 -18.45 11.65 -22.19
C VAL A 78 -17.76 11.08 -23.43
N PHE A 79 -16.43 10.87 -23.38
CA PHE A 79 -15.66 10.41 -24.54
C PHE A 79 -15.69 8.89 -24.75
N THR A 80 -16.35 8.15 -23.87
CA THR A 80 -16.54 6.70 -23.96
C THR A 80 -18.04 6.36 -23.87
N LEU A 81 -18.43 5.15 -24.28
CA LEU A 81 -19.83 4.72 -24.33
C LEU A 81 -20.77 5.75 -24.99
N TYR A 82 -20.41 6.21 -26.20
CA TYR A 82 -21.25 7.15 -26.94
C TYR A 82 -22.62 6.54 -27.29
N PRO A 83 -23.74 7.29 -27.20
CA PRO A 83 -23.85 8.72 -26.85
C PRO A 83 -24.05 9.02 -25.35
N SER A 84 -24.04 8.01 -24.48
CA SER A 84 -24.43 8.17 -23.09
C SER A 84 -23.30 8.61 -22.16
N GLY A 85 -22.04 8.32 -22.47
CA GLY A 85 -20.95 8.48 -21.49
C GLY A 85 -20.93 7.37 -20.43
N GLN A 86 -20.00 7.46 -19.48
CA GLN A 86 -19.93 6.54 -18.34
C GLN A 86 -19.51 7.22 -17.03
N ILE A 87 -20.05 6.74 -15.91
CA ILE A 87 -19.55 7.08 -14.57
C ILE A 87 -18.27 6.28 -14.31
N LEU A 88 -17.26 6.94 -13.76
CA LEU A 88 -15.97 6.33 -13.46
C LEU A 88 -15.99 5.60 -12.13
N HIS A 89 -15.58 4.32 -12.14
CA HIS A 89 -15.44 3.49 -10.95
C HIS A 89 -13.99 3.38 -10.46
N PHE A 90 -13.00 3.75 -11.29
CA PHE A 90 -11.60 3.72 -10.91
C PHE A 90 -11.31 4.63 -9.71
N GLY A 91 -10.58 4.07 -8.75
CA GLY A 91 -10.11 4.80 -7.57
C GLY A 91 -9.27 6.01 -7.96
N PRO A 92 -9.28 7.09 -7.16
CA PRO A 92 -8.59 8.32 -7.50
C PRO A 92 -7.07 8.18 -7.36
N LEU A 93 -6.59 7.34 -6.43
CA LEU A 93 -5.22 7.44 -5.94
C LEU A 93 -4.18 7.16 -7.03
N TRP A 94 -4.36 6.09 -7.82
CA TRP A 94 -3.44 5.77 -8.91
C TRP A 94 -3.23 6.94 -9.87
N THR A 95 -4.34 7.57 -10.31
CA THR A 95 -4.32 8.72 -11.21
C THR A 95 -3.63 9.93 -10.56
N TYR A 96 -3.97 10.25 -9.30
CA TYR A 96 -3.33 11.37 -8.59
C TYR A 96 -1.84 11.15 -8.38
N MET A 97 -1.41 9.93 -8.04
CA MET A 97 0.00 9.65 -7.80
C MET A 97 0.83 9.85 -9.07
N ILE A 98 0.38 9.34 -10.21
CA ILE A 98 1.06 9.54 -11.49
C ILE A 98 1.05 11.03 -11.88
N ALA A 99 -0.08 11.71 -11.74
CA ALA A 99 -0.21 13.14 -12.08
C ALA A 99 0.68 14.02 -11.20
N ILE A 100 0.69 13.80 -9.88
CA ILE A 100 1.53 14.53 -8.93
C ILE A 100 3.01 14.27 -9.21
N SER A 101 3.42 13.01 -9.45
CA SER A 101 4.80 12.70 -9.84
C SER A 101 5.20 13.39 -11.14
N SER A 102 4.31 13.44 -12.13
CA SER A 102 4.54 14.14 -13.39
C SER A 102 4.69 15.65 -13.17
N LEU A 103 3.79 16.26 -12.40
CA LEU A 103 3.85 17.69 -12.06
C LEU A 103 5.12 18.05 -11.31
N ILE A 104 5.55 17.25 -10.32
CA ILE A 104 6.79 17.48 -9.57
C ILE A 104 8.00 17.40 -10.51
N LEU A 105 8.11 16.35 -11.32
CA LEU A 105 9.25 16.15 -12.23
C LEU A 105 9.27 17.17 -13.37
N GLY A 106 8.10 17.65 -13.78
CA GLY A 106 7.94 18.71 -14.79
C GLY A 106 7.94 20.12 -14.21
N PHE A 107 8.26 20.30 -12.93
CA PHE A 107 8.25 21.59 -12.22
C PHE A 107 6.95 22.40 -12.41
N GLY A 108 5.81 21.71 -12.40
CA GLY A 108 4.46 22.27 -12.56
C GLY A 108 3.93 22.23 -13.99
N THR A 109 4.78 22.06 -15.01
CA THR A 109 4.39 22.08 -16.43
C THR A 109 4.99 20.89 -17.20
N PRO A 110 4.63 19.65 -16.84
CA PRO A 110 5.17 18.45 -17.49
C PRO A 110 4.75 18.37 -18.96
N SER A 111 5.66 17.92 -19.82
CA SER A 111 5.31 17.53 -21.18
C SER A 111 4.45 16.26 -21.18
N ILE A 112 3.79 16.01 -22.30
CA ILE A 112 3.00 14.79 -22.48
C ILE A 112 3.88 13.53 -22.47
N GLU A 113 5.07 13.61 -23.05
CA GLU A 113 6.07 12.54 -23.08
C GLU A 113 6.59 12.24 -21.68
N LEU A 114 6.85 13.27 -20.85
CA LEU A 114 7.23 13.09 -19.46
C LEU A 114 6.11 12.39 -18.68
N THR A 115 4.88 12.89 -18.80
CA THR A 115 3.70 12.32 -18.12
C THR A 115 3.51 10.85 -18.49
N ARG A 116 3.64 10.51 -19.78
CA ARG A 116 3.55 9.13 -20.27
C ARG A 116 4.71 8.27 -19.77
N SER A 117 5.92 8.80 -19.74
CA SER A 117 7.08 8.09 -19.21
C SER A 117 6.89 7.76 -17.73
N VAL A 118 6.46 8.74 -16.92
CA VAL A 118 6.16 8.54 -15.49
C VAL A 118 5.10 7.45 -15.32
N GLY A 119 4.01 7.52 -16.09
CA GLY A 119 2.97 6.49 -16.10
C GLY A 119 3.50 5.10 -16.41
N ALA A 120 4.34 4.97 -17.45
CA ALA A 120 4.90 3.68 -17.85
C ALA A 120 5.82 3.05 -16.78
N TYR A 121 6.64 3.85 -16.10
CA TYR A 121 7.51 3.35 -15.03
C TYR A 121 6.76 3.06 -13.72
N PHE A 122 5.61 3.70 -13.51
CA PHE A 122 4.85 3.63 -12.26
C PHE A 122 4.55 2.19 -11.77
N PRO A 123 3.97 1.29 -12.58
CA PRO A 123 3.71 -0.10 -12.14
C PRO A 123 4.99 -0.86 -11.78
N ALA A 124 6.09 -0.64 -12.52
CA ALA A 124 7.38 -1.28 -12.25
C ALA A 124 8.01 -0.81 -10.94
N ILE A 125 7.87 0.47 -10.61
CA ILE A 125 8.32 1.03 -9.33
C ILE A 125 7.54 0.40 -8.17
N PHE A 126 6.21 0.35 -8.26
CA PHE A 126 5.38 -0.26 -7.21
C PHE A 126 5.61 -1.77 -7.07
N GLY A 127 5.82 -2.48 -8.20
CA GLY A 127 6.20 -3.88 -8.21
C GLY A 127 7.55 -4.15 -7.55
N ALA A 128 8.53 -3.26 -7.73
CA ALA A 128 9.80 -3.34 -7.05
C ALA A 128 9.69 -3.01 -5.56
N LEU A 129 8.96 -1.94 -5.20
CA LEU A 129 8.75 -1.52 -3.81
C LEU A 129 7.99 -2.56 -2.98
N LEU A 130 7.17 -3.42 -3.60
CA LEU A 130 6.47 -4.52 -2.92
C LEU A 130 7.40 -5.48 -2.16
N VAL A 131 8.67 -5.56 -2.54
CA VAL A 131 9.71 -6.34 -1.85
C VAL A 131 9.81 -5.97 -0.35
N PHE A 132 9.68 -4.68 -0.02
CA PHE A 132 9.83 -4.19 1.35
C PHE A 132 8.72 -4.65 2.30
N PRO A 133 7.43 -4.38 2.06
CA PRO A 133 6.38 -4.85 2.95
C PRO A 133 6.36 -6.37 3.09
N ILE A 134 6.61 -7.11 2.01
CA ILE A 134 6.65 -8.57 2.05
C ILE A 134 7.82 -9.10 2.90
N TYR A 135 9.00 -8.48 2.81
CA TYR A 135 10.12 -8.81 3.70
C TYR A 135 9.73 -8.67 5.17
N PHE A 136 9.16 -7.52 5.55
CA PHE A 136 8.79 -7.26 6.94
C PHE A 136 7.66 -8.15 7.41
N ILE A 137 6.65 -8.44 6.57
CA ILE A 137 5.59 -9.42 6.94
C ILE A 137 6.22 -10.78 7.25
N GLY A 138 7.02 -11.33 6.33
CA GLY A 138 7.66 -12.65 6.54
C GLY A 138 8.57 -12.67 7.76
N LYS A 139 9.35 -11.60 7.97
CA LYS A 139 10.24 -11.43 9.13
C LYS A 139 9.48 -11.37 10.44
N GLU A 140 8.40 -10.60 10.50
CA GLU A 140 7.70 -10.34 11.75
C GLU A 140 6.79 -11.48 12.17
N VAL A 141 6.24 -12.25 11.21
CA VAL A 141 5.43 -13.44 11.49
C VAL A 141 6.32 -14.64 11.85
N PHE A 142 7.44 -14.82 11.15
CA PHE A 142 8.35 -15.93 11.33
C PHE A 142 9.73 -15.43 11.77
N ASP A 143 10.69 -15.40 10.85
CA ASP A 143 12.04 -14.97 11.10
C ASP A 143 12.67 -14.27 9.89
N ARG A 144 13.88 -13.75 10.10
CA ARG A 144 14.68 -13.05 9.09
C ARG A 144 14.84 -13.84 7.78
N ARG A 145 15.04 -15.17 7.85
CA ARG A 145 15.28 -16.00 6.66
C ARG A 145 14.00 -16.12 5.84
N VAL A 146 12.86 -16.31 6.51
CA VAL A 146 11.56 -16.34 5.86
C VAL A 146 11.26 -14.98 5.21
N GLY A 147 11.55 -13.87 5.90
CA GLY A 147 11.42 -12.53 5.32
C GLY A 147 12.22 -12.36 4.02
N LEU A 148 13.50 -12.73 4.01
CA LEU A 148 14.34 -12.65 2.80
C LEU A 148 13.84 -13.57 1.68
N LEU A 149 13.39 -14.78 2.01
CA LEU A 149 12.85 -15.72 1.04
C LEU A 149 11.54 -15.20 0.42
N SER A 150 10.61 -14.69 1.24
CA SER A 150 9.36 -14.09 0.76
C SER A 150 9.62 -12.88 -0.15
N ALA A 151 10.58 -12.03 0.23
CA ALA A 151 11.01 -10.88 -0.57
C ALA A 151 11.60 -11.30 -1.93
N PHE A 152 12.41 -12.35 -1.96
CA PHE A 152 12.97 -12.89 -3.19
C PHE A 152 11.86 -13.51 -4.08
N ILE A 153 10.95 -14.30 -3.50
CA ILE A 153 9.85 -14.91 -4.24
C ILE A 153 8.97 -13.82 -4.89
N ILE A 154 8.54 -12.80 -4.14
CA ILE A 154 7.68 -11.75 -4.72
C ILE A 154 8.39 -10.95 -5.82
N ALA A 155 9.71 -10.81 -5.74
CA ALA A 155 10.49 -10.14 -6.78
C ALA A 155 10.46 -10.88 -8.13
N VAL A 156 10.32 -12.21 -8.15
CA VAL A 156 10.44 -13.02 -9.37
C VAL A 156 9.21 -13.86 -9.71
N ILE A 157 8.18 -13.88 -8.85
CA ILE A 157 7.00 -14.71 -9.04
C ILE A 157 6.27 -14.34 -10.35
N PRO A 158 5.97 -15.31 -11.24
CA PRO A 158 5.27 -15.04 -12.50
C PRO A 158 3.76 -14.85 -12.27
N GLY A 159 3.00 -14.82 -13.37
CA GLY A 159 1.54 -14.69 -13.32
C GLY A 159 1.09 -13.24 -13.14
N GLN A 160 -0.09 -13.04 -12.54
CA GLN A 160 -0.75 -11.73 -12.51
C GLN A 160 0.04 -10.65 -11.76
N ILE A 161 0.79 -11.01 -10.71
CA ILE A 161 1.65 -10.05 -10.01
C ILE A 161 2.72 -9.52 -10.95
N MET A 162 3.41 -10.38 -11.71
CA MET A 162 4.40 -9.93 -12.68
C MET A 162 3.74 -9.18 -13.84
N SER A 163 2.74 -9.79 -14.50
CA SER A 163 2.14 -9.23 -15.71
C SER A 163 1.44 -7.89 -15.49
N ARG A 164 0.97 -7.61 -14.26
CA ARG A 164 0.33 -6.33 -13.88
C ARG A 164 1.25 -5.35 -13.16
N SER A 165 2.55 -5.66 -13.05
CA SER A 165 3.56 -4.77 -12.47
C SER A 165 4.77 -4.52 -13.36
N VAL A 166 4.74 -4.99 -14.61
CA VAL A 166 5.74 -4.61 -15.61
C VAL A 166 5.48 -3.19 -16.13
N MET A 167 6.54 -2.55 -16.57
CA MET A 167 6.48 -1.24 -17.23
C MET A 167 5.46 -1.23 -18.37
N GLY A 168 4.72 -0.14 -18.49
CA GLY A 168 3.69 0.03 -19.51
C GLY A 168 2.33 -0.57 -19.15
N PHE A 169 2.23 -1.42 -18.12
CA PHE A 169 0.95 -1.89 -17.57
C PHE A 169 0.43 -0.91 -16.51
N THR A 170 0.10 0.32 -16.93
CA THR A 170 -0.24 1.44 -16.03
C THR A 170 -1.63 1.30 -15.42
N ASP A 171 -1.81 0.32 -14.55
CA ASP A 171 -3.08 0.00 -13.92
C ASP A 171 -2.94 -0.18 -12.40
N HIS A 172 -4.01 0.05 -11.68
CA HIS A 172 -4.05 0.18 -10.21
C HIS A 172 -3.80 -1.14 -9.45
N HIS A 173 -3.88 -2.30 -10.10
CA HIS A 173 -3.75 -3.63 -9.49
C HIS A 173 -2.48 -3.80 -8.62
N ILE A 174 -1.32 -3.35 -9.09
CA ILE A 174 -0.11 -3.44 -8.27
C ILE A 174 -0.13 -2.46 -7.08
N GLY A 175 -0.82 -1.32 -7.23
CA GLY A 175 -1.12 -0.41 -6.14
C GLY A 175 -1.98 -1.07 -5.07
N GLU A 176 -3.02 -1.83 -5.46
CA GLU A 176 -3.85 -2.60 -4.53
C GLU A 176 -3.03 -3.57 -3.68
N VAL A 177 -2.17 -4.37 -4.32
CA VAL A 177 -1.31 -5.35 -3.64
C VAL A 177 -0.30 -4.64 -2.74
N PHE A 178 0.29 -3.54 -3.19
CA PHE A 178 1.27 -2.79 -2.41
C PHE A 178 0.68 -2.18 -1.15
N PHE A 179 -0.43 -1.43 -1.26
CA PHE A 179 -1.03 -0.76 -0.11
C PHE A 179 -1.73 -1.72 0.85
N SER A 180 -2.32 -2.82 0.36
CA SER A 180 -2.86 -3.88 1.23
C SER A 180 -1.75 -4.65 1.97
N SER A 181 -0.59 -4.85 1.34
CA SER A 181 0.60 -5.41 1.98
C SER A 181 1.22 -4.44 3.01
N LEU A 182 1.30 -3.15 2.70
CA LEU A 182 1.72 -2.13 3.67
C LEU A 182 0.80 -2.10 4.88
N TYR A 183 -0.52 -2.19 4.65
CA TYR A 183 -1.48 -2.32 5.73
C TYR A 183 -1.17 -3.51 6.63
N LEU A 184 -1.00 -4.72 6.08
CA LEU A 184 -0.66 -5.91 6.89
C LEU A 184 0.65 -5.74 7.64
N MET A 185 1.68 -5.21 6.97
CA MET A 185 2.97 -4.98 7.58
C MET A 185 2.84 -4.09 8.82
N PHE A 186 2.21 -2.92 8.69
CA PHE A 186 2.02 -2.01 9.83
C PHE A 186 1.07 -2.60 10.87
N PHE A 187 0.02 -3.30 10.47
CA PHE A 187 -0.93 -3.91 11.40
C PHE A 187 -0.27 -5.01 12.25
N ILE A 188 0.53 -5.88 11.64
CA ILE A 188 1.34 -6.89 12.34
C ILE A 188 2.33 -6.20 13.29
N LEU A 189 3.02 -5.16 12.84
CA LEU A 189 3.94 -4.39 13.68
C LEU A 189 3.22 -3.73 14.87
N ALA A 190 1.99 -3.25 14.69
CA ALA A 190 1.18 -2.66 15.74
C ALA A 190 0.81 -3.72 16.80
N ILE A 191 0.31 -4.89 16.38
CA ILE A 191 0.01 -6.02 17.26
C ILE A 191 1.27 -6.52 17.99
N LYS A 192 2.42 -6.56 17.32
CA LYS A 192 3.68 -6.94 18.00
C LYS A 192 4.16 -5.88 18.99
N SER A 193 3.87 -4.60 18.73
CA SER A 193 4.30 -3.50 19.60
C SER A 193 3.57 -3.43 20.94
N ILE A 194 2.40 -4.07 21.04
CA ILE A 194 1.63 -4.22 22.28
C ILE A 194 1.97 -5.53 23.02
N LYS A 195 2.60 -6.50 22.37
CA LYS A 195 2.92 -7.79 22.98
C LYS A 195 3.89 -7.63 24.14
N GLY A 196 3.54 -8.18 25.30
CA GLY A 196 4.35 -8.09 26.52
C GLY A 196 4.25 -6.75 27.23
N LYS A 197 3.43 -5.82 26.74
CA LYS A 197 3.02 -4.63 27.48
C LYS A 197 1.61 -4.88 28.02
N ASP A 198 1.44 -4.71 29.32
CA ASP A 198 0.10 -4.69 29.93
C ASP A 198 -0.51 -3.31 29.65
N ILE A 199 -1.02 -3.15 28.43
CA ILE A 199 -1.69 -1.92 28.00
C ILE A 199 -3.12 -2.00 28.48
N SER A 200 -3.54 -1.01 29.26
CA SER A 200 -4.94 -0.77 29.57
C SER A 200 -5.44 0.52 28.93
N LEU A 201 -6.73 0.59 28.64
CA LEU A 201 -7.37 1.85 28.22
C LEU A 201 -7.19 2.98 29.25
N LYS A 202 -6.98 2.63 30.53
CA LYS A 202 -6.65 3.60 31.60
C LYS A 202 -5.29 4.26 31.42
N ASP A 203 -4.33 3.61 30.75
CA ASP A 203 -3.01 4.21 30.49
C ASP A 203 -3.11 5.46 29.62
N ILE A 204 -4.11 5.51 28.72
CA ILE A 204 -4.41 6.69 27.91
C ILE A 204 -4.95 7.81 28.79
N GLN A 205 -5.87 7.50 29.70
CA GLN A 205 -6.44 8.47 30.65
C GLN A 205 -5.36 9.02 31.59
N ASN A 206 -4.45 8.16 32.03
CA ASN A 206 -3.33 8.49 32.90
C ASN A 206 -2.15 9.15 32.17
N LYS A 207 -2.23 9.32 30.84
CA LYS A 207 -1.20 9.92 29.99
C LYS A 207 0.16 9.19 30.02
N ASP A 208 0.16 7.87 30.18
CA ASP A 208 1.36 7.02 30.11
C ASP A 208 1.78 6.78 28.64
N TRP A 209 2.29 7.85 28.01
CA TRP A 209 2.60 7.88 26.58
C TRP A 209 3.72 6.92 26.18
N ASP A 210 4.64 6.58 27.09
CA ASP A 210 5.77 5.70 26.78
C ASP A 210 5.30 4.28 26.41
N LYS A 211 4.20 3.83 27.01
CA LYS A 211 3.60 2.53 26.67
C LYS A 211 2.84 2.57 25.34
N VAL A 212 2.03 3.60 25.11
CA VAL A 212 1.01 3.63 24.04
C VAL A 212 1.45 4.34 22.75
N LYS A 213 2.44 5.24 22.80
CA LYS A 213 2.83 6.09 21.65
C LYS A 213 3.23 5.27 20.43
N LYS A 214 4.09 4.26 20.61
CA LYS A 214 4.54 3.40 19.51
C LYS A 214 3.39 2.60 18.87
N PRO A 215 2.56 1.87 19.64
CA PRO A 215 1.35 1.23 19.10
C PRO A 215 0.43 2.18 18.34
N ILE A 216 0.16 3.37 18.88
CA ILE A 216 -0.71 4.37 18.25
C ILE A 216 -0.14 4.82 16.90
N ILE A 217 1.14 5.22 16.84
CA ILE A 217 1.76 5.69 15.60
C ILE A 217 1.72 4.61 14.53
N ILE A 218 2.08 3.36 14.88
CA ILE A 218 2.08 2.26 13.90
C ILE A 218 0.65 1.93 13.46
N SER A 219 -0.34 2.00 14.36
CA SER A 219 -1.75 1.79 14.02
C SER A 219 -2.28 2.88 13.10
N ILE A 220 -1.85 4.14 13.27
CA ILE A 220 -2.16 5.24 12.35
C ILE A 220 -1.58 4.95 10.96
N LEU A 221 -0.32 4.50 10.88
CA LEU A 221 0.29 4.12 9.59
C LEU A 221 -0.43 2.94 8.93
N ALA A 222 -0.94 1.99 9.72
CA ALA A 222 -1.82 0.93 9.21
C ALA A 222 -3.10 1.55 8.63
N GLY A 223 -3.84 2.38 9.38
CA GLY A 223 -5.06 3.03 8.89
C GLY A 223 -4.87 3.88 7.63
N ILE A 224 -3.77 4.64 7.56
CA ILE A 224 -3.40 5.38 6.35
C ILE A 224 -3.17 4.40 5.19
N SER A 225 -2.43 3.31 5.40
CA SER A 225 -2.20 2.31 4.34
C SER A 225 -3.50 1.62 3.89
N PHE A 226 -4.42 1.35 4.82
CA PHE A 226 -5.74 0.77 4.53
C PHE A 226 -6.59 1.71 3.66
N SER A 227 -6.65 2.98 4.03
CA SER A 227 -7.38 3.97 3.23
C SER A 227 -6.73 4.20 1.87
N LEU A 228 -5.39 4.25 1.78
CA LEU A 228 -4.70 4.33 0.49
C LEU A 228 -5.03 3.12 -0.41
N TYR A 229 -5.10 1.91 0.16
CA TYR A 229 -5.58 0.73 -0.56
C TYR A 229 -7.02 0.90 -1.07
N MET A 230 -7.95 1.36 -0.23
CA MET A 230 -9.33 1.64 -0.66
C MET A 230 -9.42 2.75 -1.70
N LEU A 231 -8.48 3.69 -1.72
CA LEU A 231 -8.37 4.73 -2.74
C LEU A 231 -7.75 4.25 -4.06
N GLN A 232 -7.10 3.07 -4.08
CA GLN A 232 -6.78 2.37 -5.32
C GLN A 232 -8.01 1.70 -5.90
N TRP A 233 -8.76 1.00 -5.04
CA TRP A 233 -9.93 0.22 -5.43
C TRP A 233 -11.04 0.33 -4.39
N SER A 234 -12.17 0.90 -4.79
CA SER A 234 -13.33 1.17 -3.92
C SER A 234 -13.91 -0.09 -3.28
N SER A 235 -13.93 -1.22 -3.99
CA SER A 235 -14.37 -2.50 -3.44
C SER A 235 -13.35 -3.16 -2.51
N GLY A 236 -12.21 -2.51 -2.25
CA GLY A 236 -11.27 -2.90 -1.20
C GLY A 236 -11.90 -2.99 0.20
N LEU A 237 -13.13 -2.50 0.40
CA LEU A 237 -13.90 -2.70 1.63
C LEU A 237 -13.95 -4.19 2.07
N PHE A 238 -14.01 -5.14 1.13
CA PHE A 238 -14.11 -6.57 1.45
C PHE A 238 -12.87 -7.10 2.16
N TYR A 239 -11.71 -6.51 1.87
CA TYR A 239 -10.48 -6.81 2.58
C TYR A 239 -10.56 -6.35 4.05
N GLY A 240 -11.20 -5.21 4.32
CA GLY A 240 -11.54 -4.79 5.69
C GLY A 240 -12.41 -5.81 6.40
N GLY A 241 -13.35 -6.45 5.70
CA GLY A 241 -14.15 -7.56 6.22
C GLY A 241 -13.30 -8.77 6.63
N ILE A 242 -12.29 -9.15 5.83
CA ILE A 242 -11.35 -10.23 6.17
C ILE A 242 -10.58 -9.90 7.45
N VAL A 243 -10.10 -8.67 7.56
CA VAL A 243 -9.40 -8.18 8.77
C VAL A 243 -10.34 -8.20 9.98
N ALA A 244 -11.58 -7.75 9.83
CA ALA A 244 -12.56 -7.75 10.91
C ALA A 244 -12.84 -9.17 11.41
N ILE A 245 -12.98 -10.15 10.50
CA ILE A 245 -13.12 -11.56 10.86
C ILE A 245 -11.88 -12.04 11.63
N PHE A 246 -10.68 -11.74 11.14
CA PHE A 246 -9.44 -12.05 11.86
C PHE A 246 -9.44 -11.45 13.27
N LEU A 247 -9.83 -10.19 13.42
CA LEU A 247 -9.86 -9.52 14.71
C LEU A 247 -10.85 -10.18 15.67
N VAL A 248 -12.07 -10.48 15.23
CA VAL A 248 -13.05 -11.21 16.06
C VAL A 248 -12.48 -12.53 16.56
N LEU A 249 -11.86 -13.32 15.67
CA LEU A 249 -11.21 -14.58 16.05
C LEU A 249 -10.05 -14.34 17.04
N GLN A 250 -9.23 -13.32 16.81
CA GLN A 250 -8.12 -12.99 17.68
C GLN A 250 -8.57 -12.52 19.07
N PHE A 251 -9.65 -11.73 19.16
CA PHE A 251 -10.28 -11.32 20.41
C PHE A 251 -10.76 -12.54 21.21
N ILE A 252 -11.45 -13.47 20.55
CA ILE A 252 -11.90 -14.72 21.19
C ILE A 252 -10.71 -15.52 21.72
N VAL A 253 -9.66 -15.68 20.90
CA VAL A 253 -8.46 -16.44 21.28
C VAL A 253 -7.72 -15.81 22.45
N ASP A 254 -7.55 -14.48 22.46
CA ASP A 254 -6.86 -13.79 23.56
C ASP A 254 -7.69 -13.80 24.85
N HIS A 255 -9.02 -13.67 24.75
CA HIS A 255 -9.92 -13.84 25.90
C HIS A 255 -9.85 -15.26 26.48
N MET A 256 -9.92 -16.30 25.64
CA MET A 256 -9.79 -17.70 26.07
C MET A 256 -8.42 -18.00 26.71
N ARG A 257 -7.37 -17.24 26.38
CA ARG A 257 -6.03 -17.35 26.95
C ARG A 257 -5.82 -16.48 28.19
N GLY A 258 -6.85 -15.79 28.67
CA GLY A 258 -6.77 -14.90 29.82
C GLY A 258 -5.87 -13.68 29.60
N LYS A 259 -5.64 -13.28 28.34
CA LYS A 259 -4.86 -12.08 28.02
C LYS A 259 -5.78 -10.86 27.98
N SER A 260 -5.22 -9.70 28.36
CA SER A 260 -5.89 -8.42 28.15
C SER A 260 -6.15 -8.19 26.66
N ILE A 261 -7.37 -7.75 26.36
CA ILE A 261 -7.81 -7.41 25.00
C ILE A 261 -7.65 -5.91 24.69
N ASP A 262 -7.41 -5.08 25.71
CA ASP A 262 -7.33 -3.60 25.61
C ASP A 262 -6.31 -3.14 24.57
N GLY A 263 -5.15 -3.81 24.50
CA GLY A 263 -4.13 -3.49 23.50
C GLY A 263 -4.60 -3.77 22.07
N LEU A 264 -5.37 -4.86 21.87
CA LEU A 264 -5.92 -5.20 20.56
C LEU A 264 -7.02 -4.20 20.18
N CYS A 265 -7.91 -3.84 21.12
CA CYS A 265 -8.89 -2.76 20.95
C CYS A 265 -8.21 -1.47 20.49
N LEU A 266 -7.15 -1.04 21.19
CA LEU A 266 -6.40 0.17 20.83
C LEU A 266 -5.90 0.13 19.38
N VAL A 267 -5.26 -0.98 18.98
CA VAL A 267 -4.69 -1.12 17.63
C VAL A 267 -5.76 -1.12 16.55
N SER A 268 -6.82 -1.92 16.72
CA SER A 268 -7.91 -2.00 15.73
C SER A 268 -8.64 -0.67 15.61
N THR A 269 -9.01 -0.06 16.74
CA THR A 269 -9.79 1.17 16.76
C THR A 269 -9.03 2.34 16.16
N VAL A 270 -7.76 2.54 16.56
CA VAL A 270 -6.92 3.60 15.98
C VAL A 270 -6.69 3.36 14.49
N SER A 271 -6.46 2.12 14.06
CA SER A 271 -6.27 1.80 12.64
C SER A 271 -7.52 2.14 11.80
N PHE A 272 -8.72 1.75 12.24
CA PHE A 272 -9.93 2.06 11.48
C PHE A 272 -10.28 3.55 11.52
N PHE A 273 -10.12 4.24 12.65
CA PHE A 273 -10.33 5.69 12.72
C PHE A 273 -9.34 6.46 11.82
N ALA A 274 -8.07 6.07 11.78
CA ALA A 274 -7.05 6.73 10.97
C ALA A 274 -7.29 6.57 9.45
N ALA A 275 -8.10 5.59 9.02
CA ALA A 275 -8.46 5.43 7.62
C ALA A 275 -9.53 6.44 7.15
N LEU A 276 -10.38 6.95 8.06
CA LEU A 276 -11.54 7.77 7.71
C LEU A 276 -11.21 9.07 6.97
N PRO A 277 -10.23 9.89 7.39
CA PRO A 277 -10.03 11.21 6.78
C PRO A 277 -9.80 11.13 5.27
N LEU A 278 -9.00 10.16 4.81
CA LEU A 278 -8.69 9.98 3.39
C LEU A 278 -9.88 9.42 2.59
N ILE A 279 -10.69 8.56 3.19
CA ILE A 279 -11.94 8.08 2.56
C ILE A 279 -12.94 9.22 2.40
N LEU A 280 -13.06 10.08 3.43
CA LEU A 280 -13.99 11.22 3.43
C LEU A 280 -13.66 12.26 2.35
N LEU A 281 -12.40 12.40 1.94
CA LEU A 281 -12.02 13.31 0.84
C LEU A 281 -12.69 12.97 -0.49
N PHE A 282 -13.02 11.70 -0.71
CA PHE A 282 -13.60 11.20 -1.97
C PHE A 282 -15.03 10.67 -1.81
N PHE A 283 -15.59 10.77 -0.60
CA PHE A 283 -16.97 10.40 -0.34
C PHE A 283 -17.95 11.27 -1.14
N ASN A 284 -18.95 10.63 -1.73
CA ASN A 284 -20.06 11.33 -2.38
C ASN A 284 -21.42 10.76 -1.91
N PRO A 285 -22.28 11.58 -1.28
CA PRO A 285 -23.63 11.18 -0.88
C PRO A 285 -24.49 10.58 -2.00
N SER A 286 -24.28 11.01 -3.25
CA SER A 286 -25.06 10.52 -4.40
C SER A 286 -24.81 9.03 -4.70
N ASN A 287 -23.72 8.47 -4.20
CA ASN A 287 -23.39 7.05 -4.36
C ASN A 287 -24.19 6.13 -3.42
N SER A 288 -25.03 6.66 -2.52
CA SER A 288 -25.86 5.87 -1.60
C SER A 288 -25.04 4.83 -0.83
N PHE A 289 -25.35 3.53 -0.93
CA PHE A 289 -24.62 2.42 -0.28
C PHE A 289 -23.85 1.54 -1.28
N ALA A 290 -23.38 2.11 -2.39
CA ALA A 290 -22.62 1.38 -3.40
C ALA A 290 -21.28 0.83 -2.86
N SER A 291 -20.89 -0.39 -3.28
CA SER A 291 -19.62 -1.03 -2.91
C SER A 291 -18.47 -0.72 -3.86
N ASP A 292 -18.79 -0.27 -5.07
CA ASP A 292 -17.88 0.05 -6.17
C ASP A 292 -17.59 1.56 -6.27
N LYS A 293 -18.18 2.38 -5.39
CA LYS A 293 -17.99 3.84 -5.34
C LYS A 293 -17.90 4.30 -3.90
N TYR A 294 -17.11 5.34 -3.62
CA TYR A 294 -16.98 5.91 -2.27
C TYR A 294 -18.32 6.46 -1.78
N SER A 295 -18.95 5.72 -0.87
CA SER A 295 -20.35 5.89 -0.51
C SER A 295 -20.55 5.84 1.02
N TYR A 296 -21.80 5.90 1.48
CA TYR A 296 -22.12 5.72 2.91
C TYR A 296 -21.68 4.35 3.43
N LEU A 297 -21.61 3.33 2.57
CA LEU A 297 -21.16 1.98 2.94
C LEU A 297 -19.71 2.01 3.46
N HIS A 298 -18.81 2.72 2.78
CA HIS A 298 -17.39 2.83 3.16
C HIS A 298 -17.22 3.52 4.51
N ILE A 299 -17.98 4.59 4.75
CA ILE A 299 -17.97 5.31 6.02
C ILE A 299 -18.51 4.42 7.13
N LEU A 300 -19.68 3.79 6.93
CA LEU A 300 -20.34 2.99 7.95
C LEU A 300 -19.51 1.76 8.33
N ILE A 301 -18.88 1.09 7.37
CA ILE A 301 -18.02 -0.06 7.67
C ILE A 301 -16.78 0.39 8.43
N THR A 302 -16.16 1.51 8.03
CA THR A 302 -14.93 1.98 8.67
C THR A 302 -15.19 2.51 10.08
N ILE A 303 -16.20 3.37 10.27
CA ILE A 303 -16.62 3.87 11.60
C ILE A 303 -17.18 2.72 12.44
N GLY A 304 -18.05 1.90 11.86
CA GLY A 304 -18.66 0.76 12.53
C GLY A 304 -17.61 -0.22 13.06
N SER A 305 -16.57 -0.52 12.26
CA SER A 305 -15.45 -1.35 12.71
C SER A 305 -14.65 -0.68 13.83
N ALA A 306 -14.39 0.63 13.73
CA ALA A 306 -13.69 1.36 14.78
C ALA A 306 -14.45 1.37 16.12
N ILE A 307 -15.77 1.52 16.08
CA ILE A 307 -16.63 1.51 17.28
C ILE A 307 -16.82 0.09 17.81
N PHE A 308 -16.98 -0.90 16.92
CA PHE A 308 -17.21 -2.29 17.31
C PHE A 308 -16.03 -2.88 18.12
N PHE A 309 -14.80 -2.44 17.84
CA PHE A 309 -13.61 -2.90 18.54
C PHE A 309 -13.12 -1.97 19.66
N LEU A 310 -13.82 -0.86 19.95
CA LEU A 310 -13.53 0.01 21.08
C LEU A 310 -14.04 -0.60 22.39
#